data_AF-A0A2S9FHY0-F1
#
_entry.id   AF-A0A2S9FHY0-F1
#
_cell.length_a   1.000
_cell.length_b   1.000
_cell.length_c   1.000
_cell.angle_alpha   90.00
_cell.angle_beta   90.00
_cell.angle_gamma   90.00
#
_symmetry.space_group_name_H-M   'P 1'
#
loop_
_entity.id
_entity.type
_entity.pdbx_description
1 polymer ?
#
loop_
_entity_poly.entity_id
_entity_poly.type
_entity_poly.pdbx_seq_one_letter_code
_entity_poly.pdbx_strand_id
1 'polypeptide(L)'
;MELILVVVGAIVVTAVAHRRGLEPALIIVVVGIAVSFIPGFEAPELDSHILLSVVLPPLLYSAALDFSFPTFLRNIKPILGLGVALVIVTAFTVAAISSWLVVVPLTFATALVLGAIVAPPDAVTAVAVGRKLGLPKRVMSILTGESLINDAAA
;
A
#
# COMPACT_ATOMS: atom_id res chain seq x y z
N MET A 1 -26.48 4.61 -3.63
CA MET A 1 -26.21 5.69 -4.62
C MET A 1 -24.90 6.41 -4.32
N GLU A 2 -24.61 6.73 -3.06
CA GLU A 2 -23.37 7.41 -2.66
C GLU A 2 -22.09 6.64 -3.00
N LEU A 3 -22.06 5.32 -2.75
CA LEU A 3 -20.93 4.45 -3.15
C LEU A 3 -20.65 4.49 -4.66
N ILE A 4 -21.69 4.55 -5.49
CA ILE A 4 -21.55 4.63 -6.95
C ILE A 4 -20.94 5.99 -7.33
N LEU A 5 -21.36 7.09 -6.68
CA LEU A 5 -20.78 8.41 -6.89
C LEU A 5 -19.30 8.45 -6.50
N VAL A 6 -18.92 7.85 -5.37
CA VAL A 6 -17.51 7.75 -4.94
C VAL A 6 -16.69 6.95 -5.94
N VAL A 7 -17.18 5.78 -6.37
CA VAL A 7 -16.48 4.92 -7.34
C VAL A 7 -16.35 5.63 -8.69
N VAL A 8 -17.41 6.25 -9.20
CA VAL A 8 -17.38 7.00 -10.47
C VAL A 8 -16.44 8.20 -10.35
N GLY A 9 -16.50 8.95 -9.24
CA GLY A 9 -15.57 10.05 -8.96
C GLY A 9 -14.12 9.59 -8.95
N ALA A 10 -13.82 8.49 -8.26
CA ALA A 10 -12.48 7.90 -8.21
C ALA A 10 -12.01 7.46 -9.61
N ILE A 11 -12.87 6.84 -10.41
CA ILE A 11 -12.56 6.45 -11.80
C ILE A 11 -12.25 7.69 -12.65
N VAL A 12 -13.05 8.75 -12.54
CA VAL A 12 -12.84 10.00 -13.30
C VAL A 12 -11.52 10.65 -12.89
N VAL A 13 -11.26 10.79 -11.59
CA VAL A 13 -10.00 11.35 -11.08
C VAL A 13 -8.81 10.52 -11.55
N THR A 14 -8.91 9.19 -11.48
CA THR A 14 -7.89 8.25 -11.96
C THR A 14 -7.62 8.44 -13.45
N ALA A 15 -8.68 8.50 -14.26
CA ALA A 15 -8.57 8.66 -15.71
C ALA A 15 -7.94 10.00 -16.08
N VAL A 16 -8.31 11.08 -15.39
CA VAL A 16 -7.72 12.41 -15.59
C VAL A 16 -6.25 12.44 -15.17
N ALA A 17 -5.92 11.87 -14.01
CA ALA A 17 -4.54 11.76 -13.54
C ALA A 17 -3.67 11.00 -14.55
N HIS A 18 -4.17 9.87 -15.05
CA HIS A 18 -3.46 9.06 -16.02
C HIS A 18 -3.21 9.80 -17.34
N ARG A 19 -4.21 10.54 -17.86
CA ARG A 19 -4.07 11.37 -19.08
C ARG A 19 -3.06 12.49 -18.92
N ARG A 20 -2.86 12.99 -17.69
CA ARG A 20 -1.89 14.05 -17.37
C ARG A 20 -0.49 13.52 -17.05
N GLY A 21 -0.30 12.19 -17.07
CA GLY A 21 0.96 11.55 -16.67
C GLY A 21 1.25 11.64 -15.16
N LEU A 22 0.23 11.90 -14.34
CA LEU A 22 0.34 12.00 -12.88
C LEU A 22 0.05 10.63 -12.23
N GLU A 23 0.59 10.41 -11.03
CA GLU A 23 0.35 9.17 -10.30
C GLU A 23 -1.05 9.18 -9.65
N PRO A 24 -1.99 8.31 -10.06
CA PRO A 24 -3.39 8.42 -9.66
C PRO A 24 -3.62 8.36 -8.16
N ALA A 25 -2.88 7.50 -7.44
CA ALA A 25 -3.01 7.33 -6.00
C ALA A 25 -2.79 8.66 -5.25
N LEU A 26 -1.74 9.41 -5.61
CA LEU A 26 -1.46 10.71 -5.00
C LEU A 26 -2.58 11.73 -5.28
N ILE A 27 -3.09 11.76 -6.52
CA ILE A 27 -4.16 12.69 -6.89
C ILE A 27 -5.46 12.35 -6.15
N ILE A 28 -5.80 11.07 -6.01
CA ILE A 28 -6.98 10.63 -5.25
C ILE A 28 -6.86 11.04 -3.79
N VAL A 29 -5.70 10.87 -3.15
CA VAL A 29 -5.48 11.28 -1.76
C VAL A 29 -5.63 12.78 -1.60
N VAL A 30 -5.02 13.58 -2.47
CA VAL A 30 -5.10 15.05 -2.41
C VAL A 30 -6.54 15.52 -2.61
N VAL A 31 -7.27 14.94 -3.57
CA VAL A 31 -8.69 15.26 -3.81
C VAL A 31 -9.54 14.83 -2.62
N GLY A 32 -9.31 13.64 -2.06
CA GLY A 32 -10.04 13.15 -0.88
C GLY A 32 -9.83 14.06 0.34
N ILE A 33 -8.60 14.49 0.58
CA ILE A 33 -8.28 15.47 1.63
C ILE A 33 -9.01 16.79 1.34
N ALA A 34 -8.93 17.33 0.13
CA ALA A 34 -9.62 18.58 -0.22
C ALA A 34 -11.14 18.50 -0.03
N VAL A 35 -11.76 17.38 -0.41
CA VAL A 35 -13.21 17.15 -0.23
C VAL A 35 -13.57 17.02 1.25
N SER A 36 -12.70 16.46 2.08
CA SER A 36 -12.95 16.32 3.52
C SER A 36 -13.12 17.64 4.28
N PHE A 37 -12.62 18.76 3.71
CA PHE A 37 -12.81 20.10 4.27
C PHE A 37 -14.17 20.74 3.92
N ILE A 38 -14.99 20.10 3.10
CA ILE A 38 -16.31 20.60 2.74
C ILE A 38 -17.26 20.42 3.94
N PRO A 39 -17.80 21.50 4.52
CA PRO A 39 -18.70 21.40 5.67
C PRO A 39 -20.00 20.69 5.27
N GLY A 40 -20.39 19.68 6.06
CA GLY A 40 -21.56 18.84 5.79
C GLY A 40 -21.31 17.65 4.87
N PHE A 41 -20.07 17.39 4.47
CA PHE A 41 -19.69 16.16 3.77
C PHE A 41 -19.57 15.00 4.77
N GLU A 42 -20.51 14.05 4.71
CA GLU A 42 -20.37 12.76 5.38
C GLU A 42 -19.73 11.77 4.41
N ALA A 43 -18.55 11.27 4.78
CA ALA A 43 -17.88 10.26 3.98
C ALA A 43 -18.70 8.96 4.01
N PRO A 44 -19.05 8.37 2.85
CA PRO A 44 -19.76 7.10 2.84
C PRO A 44 -18.91 6.04 3.54
N GLU A 45 -19.49 5.35 4.52
CA GLU A 45 -18.82 4.22 5.15
C GLU A 45 -18.67 3.09 4.14
N LEU A 46 -17.43 2.84 3.73
CA LEU A 46 -17.06 1.69 2.93
C LEU A 46 -16.90 0.50 3.87
N ASP A 47 -17.81 -0.47 3.74
CA ASP A 47 -17.72 -1.70 4.51
C ASP A 47 -16.46 -2.48 4.11
N SER A 48 -15.55 -2.64 5.07
CA SER A 48 -14.32 -3.43 4.93
C SER A 48 -14.60 -4.84 4.46
N HIS A 49 -15.75 -5.43 4.82
CA HIS A 49 -16.12 -6.77 4.36
C HIS A 49 -16.24 -6.81 2.84
N ILE A 50 -16.79 -5.78 2.19
CA ILE A 50 -16.92 -5.70 0.73
C ILE A 50 -15.54 -5.57 0.08
N LEU A 51 -14.65 -4.76 0.65
CA LEU A 51 -13.28 -4.62 0.14
C LEU A 51 -12.53 -5.95 0.21
N LEU A 52 -12.56 -6.61 1.38
CA LEU A 52 -11.85 -7.86 1.62
C LEU A 52 -12.42 -9.05 0.83
N SER A 53 -13.74 -9.10 0.61
CA SER A 53 -14.40 -10.24 -0.03
C SER A 53 -14.60 -10.09 -1.54
N VAL A 54 -14.73 -8.86 -2.05
CA VAL A 54 -15.05 -8.61 -3.48
C VAL A 54 -13.88 -8.02 -4.23
N VAL A 55 -13.16 -7.07 -3.64
CA VAL A 55 -12.09 -6.32 -4.32
C VAL A 55 -10.75 -7.05 -4.21
N LEU A 56 -10.42 -7.53 -3.02
CA LEU A 56 -9.13 -8.13 -2.72
C LEU A 56 -8.87 -9.46 -3.48
N PRO A 57 -9.83 -10.41 -3.61
CA PRO A 57 -9.59 -11.67 -4.31
C PRO A 57 -9.20 -11.53 -5.79
N PRO A 58 -9.88 -10.73 -6.64
CA PRO A 58 -9.47 -10.56 -8.03
C PRO A 58 -8.12 -9.83 -8.16
N LEU A 59 -7.80 -8.89 -7.26
CA LEU A 59 -6.49 -8.24 -7.24
C LEU A 59 -5.36 -9.24 -6.92
N LEU A 60 -5.53 -10.07 -5.89
CA LEU A 60 -4.58 -11.13 -5.55
C LEU A 60 -4.45 -12.17 -6.67
N TYR A 61 -5.57 -12.55 -7.28
CA TYR A 61 -5.56 -13.50 -8.39
C TYR A 61 -4.78 -12.97 -9.59
N SER A 62 -4.99 -11.69 -9.96
CA SER A 62 -4.23 -11.04 -11.03
C SER A 62 -2.74 -10.97 -10.70
N ALA A 63 -2.38 -10.66 -9.45
CA ALA A 63 -0.99 -10.62 -9.02
C ALA A 63 -0.33 -12.02 -9.07
N ALA A 64 -1.09 -13.06 -8.71
CA ALA A 64 -0.62 -14.45 -8.74
C ALA A 64 -0.38 -14.97 -10.17
N LEU A 65 -1.15 -14.52 -11.16
CA LEU A 65 -0.95 -14.91 -12.57
C LEU A 65 0.36 -14.38 -13.17
N ASP A 66 0.81 -13.20 -12.73
CA ASP A 66 2.07 -12.59 -13.15
C ASP A 66 3.29 -13.13 -12.36
N PHE A 67 3.07 -14.01 -11.38
CA PHE A 67 4.10 -14.49 -10.47
C PHE A 67 4.88 -15.70 -11.01
N SER A 68 6.21 -15.58 -10.99
CA SER A 68 7.13 -16.68 -11.35
C SER A 68 7.69 -17.36 -10.10
N PHE A 69 7.08 -18.49 -9.72
CA PHE A 69 7.51 -19.30 -8.55
C PHE A 69 9.01 -19.69 -8.58
N PRO A 70 9.61 -20.14 -9.71
CA PRO A 70 11.03 -20.47 -9.74
C PRO A 70 11.95 -19.25 -9.54
N THR A 71 11.54 -18.09 -10.03
CA THR A 71 12.31 -16.84 -9.87
C THR A 71 12.23 -16.34 -8.43
N PHE A 72 11.09 -16.52 -7.77
CA PHE A 72 10.91 -16.20 -6.36
C PHE A 72 11.85 -17.02 -5.47
N LEU A 73 11.86 -18.36 -5.61
CA LEU A 73 12.75 -19.23 -4.81
C LEU A 73 14.22 -18.83 -4.99
N ARG A 74 14.62 -18.47 -6.21
CA ARG A 74 16.00 -18.05 -6.52
C ARG A 74 16.40 -16.72 -5.88
N ASN A 75 15.43 -15.87 -5.52
CA ASN A 75 15.66 -14.57 -4.89
C ASN A 75 15.06 -14.49 -3.47
N ILE A 76 14.79 -15.62 -2.81
CA ILE A 76 14.13 -15.63 -1.50
C ILE A 76 14.92 -14.91 -0.40
N LYS A 77 16.26 -14.93 -0.47
CA LYS A 77 17.13 -14.23 0.49
C LYS A 77 16.92 -12.70 0.47
N PRO A 78 17.08 -12.00 -0.67
CA PRO A 78 16.80 -10.56 -0.72
C PRO A 78 15.34 -10.23 -0.46
N ILE A 79 14.40 -11.09 -0.87
CA ILE A 79 12.97 -10.89 -0.59
C ILE A 79 12.69 -10.93 0.92
N LEU A 80 13.22 -11.90 1.66
CA LEU A 80 13.08 -11.96 3.12
C LEU A 80 13.84 -10.83 3.82
N GLY A 81 14.99 -10.42 3.30
CA GLY A 81 15.76 -9.28 3.83
C GLY A 81 14.97 -7.97 3.74
N LEU A 82 14.39 -7.68 2.58
CA LEU A 82 13.61 -6.46 2.36
C LEU A 82 12.19 -6.57 2.98
N GLY A 83 11.53 -7.71 2.85
CA GLY A 83 10.14 -7.89 3.31
C GLY A 83 9.98 -8.17 4.81
N VAL A 84 11.01 -8.70 5.49
CA VAL A 84 10.91 -9.05 6.92
C VAL A 84 11.91 -8.26 7.76
N ALA A 85 13.20 -8.34 7.44
CA ALA A 85 14.22 -7.70 8.27
C ALA A 85 14.10 -6.17 8.24
N LEU A 86 13.89 -5.57 7.07
CA LEU A 86 13.70 -4.13 6.95
C LEU A 86 12.41 -3.66 7.64
N VAL A 87 11.32 -4.42 7.54
CA VAL A 87 10.04 -4.09 8.21
C VAL A 87 10.21 -4.11 9.72
N ILE A 88 10.83 -5.14 10.29
CA ILE A 88 11.14 -5.21 11.72
C ILE A 88 11.99 -4.00 12.13
N VAL A 89 13.10 -3.75 11.43
CA VAL A 89 13.99 -2.61 11.73
C VAL A 89 13.22 -1.29 11.69
N THR A 90 12.37 -1.09 10.68
CA THR A 90 11.60 0.14 10.50
C THR A 90 10.55 0.28 11.61
N ALA A 91 9.82 -0.78 11.95
CA ALA A 91 8.81 -0.77 13.00
C ALA A 91 9.43 -0.41 14.36
N PHE A 92 10.55 -1.04 14.74
CA PHE A 92 11.25 -0.72 15.98
C PHE A 92 11.86 0.68 15.96
N THR A 93 12.36 1.15 14.82
CA THR A 93 12.92 2.51 14.68
C THR A 93 11.82 3.55 14.89
N VAL A 94 10.67 3.38 14.23
CA VAL A 94 9.50 4.27 14.39
C VAL A 94 8.98 4.21 15.83
N ALA A 95 8.93 3.03 16.45
CA ALA A 95 8.51 2.87 17.84
C ALA A 95 9.45 3.58 18.81
N ALA A 96 10.76 3.44 18.63
CA ALA A 96 11.77 4.09 19.46
C ALA A 96 11.69 5.62 19.35
N ILE A 97 11.57 6.15 18.12
CA ILE A 97 11.46 7.59 17.88
C ILE A 97 10.15 8.14 18.48
N SER A 98 9.02 7.50 18.18
CA SER A 98 7.70 7.98 18.63
C SER A 98 7.51 7.86 20.14
N SER A 99 8.06 6.83 20.79
CA SER A 99 8.02 6.69 22.25
C SER A 99 8.97 7.68 22.97
N TRP A 100 10.03 8.14 22.30
CA TRP A 100 10.95 9.15 22.84
C TRP A 100 10.47 10.58 22.63
N LEU A 101 9.57 10.81 21.68
CA LEU A 101 8.95 12.11 21.42
C LEU A 101 8.01 12.51 22.58
N VAL A 102 8.45 13.49 23.39
CA VAL A 102 7.72 14.01 24.55
C VAL A 102 6.35 14.62 24.20
N VAL A 103 6.14 14.98 22.93
CA VAL A 103 4.91 15.65 22.46
C VAL A 103 3.68 14.73 22.48
N VAL A 104 3.86 13.43 22.30
CA VAL A 104 2.77 12.45 22.39
C VAL A 104 3.23 11.31 23.30
N PRO A 105 2.76 11.23 24.55
CA PRO A 105 3.18 10.18 25.47
C PRO A 105 2.56 8.83 25.05
N LEU A 106 3.19 8.16 24.09
CA LEU A 106 2.83 6.81 23.67
C LEU A 106 3.59 5.80 24.52
N THR A 107 2.89 4.78 25.02
CA THR A 107 3.59 3.60 25.55
C THR A 107 4.40 2.95 24.43
N PHE A 108 5.49 2.27 24.78
CA PHE A 108 6.29 1.55 23.77
C PHE A 108 5.44 0.56 22.95
N ALA A 109 4.44 -0.07 23.57
CA ALA A 109 3.51 -0.95 22.87
C ALA A 109 2.67 -0.22 21.81
N THR A 110 2.11 0.95 22.14
CA THR A 110 1.34 1.76 21.18
C THR A 110 2.23 2.31 20.06
N ALA A 111 3.44 2.74 20.41
CA ALA A 111 4.45 3.18 19.47
C ALA A 111 4.90 2.06 18.52
N LEU A 112 4.97 0.82 19.01
CA LEU A 112 5.27 -0.36 18.22
C LEU A 112 4.13 -0.71 17.26
N VAL A 113 2.87 -0.60 17.69
CA VAL A 113 1.71 -0.76 16.80
C VAL A 113 1.74 0.27 15.68
N LEU A 114 2.03 1.54 16.00
CA LEU A 114 2.19 2.59 15.00
C LEU A 114 3.35 2.29 14.04
N GLY A 115 4.48 1.82 14.56
CA GLY A 115 5.61 1.36 13.76
C GLY A 115 5.24 0.20 12.83
N ALA A 116 4.47 -0.77 13.31
CA ALA A 116 4.02 -1.92 12.53
C ALA A 116 3.07 -1.53 11.39
N ILE A 117 2.20 -0.53 11.59
CA ILE A 117 1.30 -0.02 10.55
C ILE A 117 2.06 0.75 9.45
N VAL A 118 3.14 1.46 9.81
CA VAL A 118 3.89 2.35 8.90
C VAL A 118 5.07 1.65 8.21
N ALA A 119 5.67 0.64 8.85
CA ALA A 119 6.87 -0.03 8.36
C ALA A 119 6.74 -0.79 7.04
N PRO A 120 5.61 -1.47 6.74
CA PRO A 120 5.36 -2.14 5.47
C PRO A 120 5.55 -1.20 4.26
N PRO A 121 6.53 -1.43 3.36
CA PRO A 121 6.66 -0.63 2.14
C PRO A 121 5.56 -0.95 1.12
N ASP A 122 5.03 0.08 0.44
CA ASP A 122 4.03 -0.12 -0.63
C ASP A 122 4.68 -0.64 -1.92
N ALA A 123 4.91 -1.95 -1.93
CA ALA A 123 5.48 -2.65 -3.07
C ALA A 123 4.52 -2.74 -4.26
N VAL A 124 3.20 -2.59 -4.07
CA VAL A 124 2.21 -2.57 -5.17
C VAL A 124 2.45 -1.34 -6.05
N THR A 125 2.61 -0.18 -5.42
CA THR A 125 2.96 1.06 -6.13
C THR A 125 4.33 0.93 -6.81
N ALA A 126 5.32 0.33 -6.15
CA ALA A 126 6.64 0.10 -6.74
C ALA A 126 6.60 -0.84 -7.97
N VAL A 127 5.79 -1.90 -7.94
CA VAL A 127 5.57 -2.81 -9.08
C VAL A 127 4.87 -2.09 -10.23
N ALA A 128 3.86 -1.27 -9.95
CA ALA A 128 3.14 -0.51 -10.99
C ALA A 128 4.07 0.47 -11.72
N VAL A 129 4.88 1.22 -10.98
CA VAL A 129 5.88 2.14 -11.54
C VAL A 129 6.99 1.37 -12.26
N GLY A 130 7.48 0.28 -11.69
CA GLY A 130 8.50 -0.58 -12.28
C GLY A 130 8.08 -1.16 -13.64
N ARG A 131 6.80 -1.52 -13.78
CA ARG A 131 6.22 -1.98 -15.06
C ARG A 131 6.20 -0.84 -16.10
N LYS A 132 5.82 0.38 -15.71
CA LYS A 132 5.86 1.56 -16.60
C LYS A 132 7.29 1.89 -17.07
N LEU A 133 8.28 1.69 -16.20
CA LEU A 133 9.71 1.95 -16.50
C LEU A 133 10.39 0.81 -17.27
N GLY A 134 9.70 -0.32 -17.51
CA GLY A 134 10.27 -1.46 -18.24
C GLY A 134 11.36 -2.21 -17.45
N LEU A 135 11.24 -2.30 -16.13
CA LEU A 135 12.25 -2.96 -15.29
C LEU A 135 12.46 -4.44 -15.67
N PRO A 136 13.70 -4.97 -15.54
CA PRO A 136 13.97 -6.37 -15.84
C PRO A 136 13.09 -7.32 -15.04
N LYS A 137 12.67 -8.44 -15.65
CA LYS A 137 11.80 -9.46 -15.03
C LYS A 137 12.25 -9.89 -13.63
N ARG A 138 13.56 -9.94 -13.39
CA ARG A 138 14.15 -10.28 -12.09
C ARG A 138 13.81 -9.24 -11.01
N VAL A 139 13.91 -7.95 -11.32
CA VAL A 139 13.59 -6.86 -10.38
C VAL A 139 12.10 -6.86 -10.09
N MET A 140 11.28 -7.05 -11.12
CA MET A 140 9.83 -7.20 -10.98
C MET A 140 9.46 -8.36 -10.06
N SER A 141 10.08 -9.54 -10.22
CA SER A 141 9.81 -10.68 -9.33
C SER A 141 10.25 -10.47 -7.89
N ILE A 142 11.32 -9.70 -7.64
CA ILE A 142 11.75 -9.36 -6.28
C ILE A 142 10.73 -8.41 -5.63
N LEU A 143 10.32 -7.36 -6.33
CA LEU A 143 9.33 -6.40 -5.85
C LEU A 143 7.97 -7.05 -5.58
N THR A 144 7.49 -7.92 -6.48
CA THR A 144 6.26 -8.68 -6.26
C THR A 144 6.40 -9.65 -5.08
N GLY A 145 7.56 -10.30 -4.94
CA GLY A 145 7.83 -11.19 -3.82
C GLY A 145 7.86 -10.47 -2.47
N GLU A 146 8.45 -9.27 -2.42
CA GLU A 146 8.44 -8.40 -1.24
C GLU A 146 7.01 -8.00 -0.87
N SER A 147 6.20 -7.56 -1.84
CA SER A 147 4.78 -7.22 -1.62
C SER A 147 4.00 -8.35 -0.97
N LEU A 148 4.17 -9.59 -1.46
CA LEU A 148 3.44 -10.75 -0.94
C LEU A 148 3.84 -11.10 0.50
N ILE A 149 5.12 -10.97 0.85
CA ILE A 149 5.57 -11.21 2.22
C ILE A 149 5.11 -10.08 3.14
N ASN A 150 5.15 -8.84 2.64
CA ASN A 150 4.76 -7.67 3.39
C ASN A 150 3.25 -7.69 3.72
N ASP A 151 2.39 -8.01 2.75
CA ASP A 151 0.94 -8.16 2.94
C ASP A 151 0.60 -9.31 3.91
N ALA A 152 1.47 -10.31 4.05
CA ALA A 152 1.31 -11.40 5.02
C ALA A 152 1.86 -11.08 6.42
N ALA A 153 2.73 -10.08 6.53
CA ALA A 153 3.39 -9.69 7.79
C ALA A 153 2.67 -8.55 8.51
N ALA A 154 1.98 -7.67 7.78
CA ALA A 154 1.14 -6.60 8.30
C ALA A 154 -0.18 -7.14 8.90
#